data_AF-A0AAE1XT90-F1
#
_entry.id   AF-A0AAE1XT90-F1
#
_cell.length_a   1.000
_cell.length_b   1.000
_cell.length_c   1.000
_cell.angle_alpha   90.00
_cell.angle_beta   90.00
_cell.angle_gamma   90.00
#
_symmetry.space_group_name_H-M   'P 1'
#
loop_
_entity.id
_entity.type
_entity.pdbx_description
1 polymer ?
#
loop_
_entity_poly.entity_id
_entity_poly.type
_entity_poly.pdbx_seq_one_letter_code
_entity_poly.pdbx_strand_id
1 'polypeptide(L)'
;MRDPHGVLDNWDGVAVDPCSWTMVTSSSEKLIIGLESPSLNLSGTLSPSIRKLTNLQIILLQNNNITGPVPAEHGRLSKLQTLDFQITSSLVTFVLLRPLEKSTVHEAKL
;
A
#
# COMPACT_ATOMS: atom_id res chain seq x y z
N MET A 1 0.73 10.63 -11.25
CA MET A 1 0.91 10.74 -9.79
C MET A 1 1.62 12.05 -9.51
N ARG A 2 1.32 12.73 -8.40
CA ARG A 2 1.97 13.98 -7.98
C ARG A 2 2.74 13.69 -6.71
N ASP A 3 4.01 14.08 -6.73
CA ASP A 3 5.00 13.88 -5.68
C ASP A 3 5.71 15.21 -5.41
N PRO A 4 5.27 15.98 -4.39
CA PRO A 4 5.83 17.30 -4.11
C PRO A 4 7.22 17.25 -3.46
N HIS A 5 7.68 16.09 -2.99
CA HIS A 5 8.92 15.94 -2.24
C HIS A 5 10.01 15.15 -2.99
N GLY A 6 9.71 14.63 -4.19
CA GLY A 6 10.64 13.81 -4.98
C GLY A 6 10.93 12.46 -4.32
N VAL A 7 10.04 11.98 -3.45
CA VAL A 7 10.23 10.71 -2.73
C VAL A 7 10.15 9.49 -3.65
N LEU A 8 9.52 9.63 -4.80
CA LEU A 8 9.40 8.62 -5.85
C LEU A 8 10.53 8.70 -6.89
N ASP A 9 11.54 9.56 -6.70
CA ASP A 9 12.62 9.73 -7.67
C ASP A 9 13.43 8.44 -7.91
N ASN A 10 13.50 7.56 -6.90
CA ASN A 10 14.16 6.25 -7.03
C ASN A 10 13.23 5.12 -7.49
N TRP A 11 11.95 5.41 -7.78
CA TRP A 11 11.02 4.46 -8.37
C TRP A 11 11.19 4.43 -9.89
N ASP A 12 12.35 3.95 -10.33
CA ASP A 12 12.60 3.80 -11.75
C ASP A 12 12.08 2.43 -12.24
N GLY A 13 11.35 2.41 -13.36
CA GLY A 13 10.74 1.19 -13.89
C GLY A 13 11.74 0.17 -14.46
N VAL A 14 13.05 0.42 -14.33
CA VAL A 14 14.17 -0.37 -14.85
C VAL A 14 15.13 -0.83 -13.74
N ALA A 15 14.84 -0.52 -12.48
CA ALA A 15 15.76 -0.72 -11.38
C ALA A 15 15.96 -2.20 -11.13
N VAL A 16 17.22 -2.56 -10.95
CA VAL A 16 17.64 -3.95 -10.72
C VAL A 16 17.18 -4.45 -9.35
N ASP A 17 16.89 -3.56 -8.40
CA ASP A 17 16.49 -3.92 -7.05
C ASP A 17 15.40 -3.01 -6.46
N PRO A 18 14.11 -3.41 -6.60
CA PRO A 18 12.98 -2.74 -5.97
C PRO A 18 13.05 -2.66 -4.44
N CYS A 19 13.91 -3.45 -3.78
CA CYS A 19 14.08 -3.40 -2.33
C CYS A 19 14.72 -2.08 -1.85
N SER A 20 15.39 -1.36 -2.76
CA SER A 20 16.03 -0.06 -2.47
C SER A 20 15.09 1.13 -2.65
N TRP A 21 13.88 0.91 -3.16
CA TRP A 21 12.92 1.97 -3.43
C TRP A 21 12.38 2.56 -2.13
N THR A 22 12.19 3.88 -2.14
CA THR A 22 11.64 4.59 -1.00
C THR A 22 10.24 4.06 -0.71
N MET A 23 9.89 3.85 0.56
CA MET A 23 8.57 3.35 0.99
C MET A 23 8.27 1.90 0.62
N VAL A 24 9.24 1.16 0.10
CA VAL A 24 9.08 -0.26 -0.23
C VAL A 24 9.72 -1.12 0.85
N THR A 25 8.93 -2.00 1.46
CA THR A 25 9.40 -2.99 2.41
C THR A 25 9.54 -4.34 1.70
N SER A 26 10.71 -4.97 1.84
CA SER A 26 11.01 -6.26 1.23
C SER A 26 11.35 -7.32 2.28
N SER A 27 11.07 -8.59 1.97
CA SER A 27 11.50 -9.72 2.79
C SER A 27 12.98 -10.05 2.59
N SER A 28 13.50 -10.98 3.42
CA SER A 28 14.83 -11.57 3.23
C SER A 28 15.01 -12.27 1.87
N GLU A 29 13.92 -12.66 1.22
CA GLU A 29 13.90 -13.31 -0.10
C GLU A 29 13.77 -12.30 -1.26
N LYS A 30 13.95 -10.99 -1.00
CA LYS A 30 13.79 -9.91 -1.99
C LYS A 30 12.38 -9.83 -2.59
N LEU A 31 11.38 -10.28 -1.84
CA LEU A 31 9.98 -10.15 -2.23
C LEU A 31 9.42 -8.84 -1.67
N ILE A 32 8.71 -8.08 -2.49
CA ILE A 32 8.01 -6.89 -2.03
C ILE A 32 6.81 -7.29 -1.19
N ILE A 33 6.84 -6.91 0.09
CA ILE A 33 5.83 -7.25 1.09
C ILE A 33 5.10 -6.04 1.65
N GLY A 34 5.65 -4.83 1.53
CA GLY A 34 5.04 -3.63 2.08
C GLY A 34 5.20 -2.40 1.19
N LEU A 35 4.17 -1.56 1.19
CA LEU A 35 4.23 -0.17 0.74
C LEU A 35 3.84 0.73 1.90
N GLU A 36 4.80 1.42 2.50
CA GLU A 36 4.61 2.08 3.79
C GLU A 36 5.16 3.51 3.76
N SER A 37 4.26 4.49 3.80
CA SER A 37 4.63 5.86 4.10
C SER A 37 3.44 6.74 4.50
N PRO A 38 3.28 7.04 5.79
CA PRO A 38 2.35 8.07 6.21
C PRO A 38 2.82 9.46 5.74
N SER A 39 1.88 10.29 5.30
CA SER A 39 2.03 11.75 5.34
C SER A 39 3.04 12.39 4.38
N LEU A 40 3.18 11.86 3.16
CA LEU A 40 4.06 12.45 2.14
C LEU A 40 3.35 13.39 1.16
N ASN A 41 2.09 13.77 1.44
CA ASN A 41 1.27 14.61 0.56
C ASN A 41 1.21 14.11 -0.90
N LEU A 42 1.43 12.80 -1.10
CA LEU A 42 1.34 12.18 -2.41
C LEU A 42 -0.10 12.28 -2.90
N SER A 43 -0.29 12.49 -4.20
CA SER A 43 -1.64 12.52 -4.77
C SER A 43 -1.74 11.84 -6.12
N GLY A 44 -2.91 11.29 -6.43
CA GLY A 44 -3.16 10.58 -7.68
C GLY A 44 -3.94 9.29 -7.47
N THR A 45 -3.75 8.33 -8.37
CA THR A 45 -4.44 7.04 -8.33
C THR A 45 -3.46 5.88 -8.18
N LEU A 46 -3.86 4.86 -7.41
CA LEU A 46 -3.15 3.60 -7.29
C LEU A 46 -3.26 2.84 -8.62
N SER A 47 -2.12 2.47 -9.19
CA SER A 47 -2.10 1.75 -10.47
C SER A 47 -2.63 0.32 -10.32
N PRO A 48 -3.45 -0.19 -11.26
CA PRO A 48 -3.85 -1.60 -11.29
C PRO A 48 -2.68 -2.58 -11.32
N SER A 49 -1.48 -2.14 -11.71
CA SER A 49 -0.25 -2.94 -11.68
C SER A 49 0.15 -3.38 -10.27
N ILE A 50 -0.40 -2.79 -9.20
CA ILE A 50 -0.18 -3.26 -7.83
C ILE A 50 -0.57 -4.74 -7.64
N ARG A 51 -1.52 -5.25 -8.45
CA ARG A 51 -1.89 -6.67 -8.48
C ARG A 51 -0.73 -7.63 -8.81
N LYS A 52 0.37 -7.13 -9.39
CA LYS A 52 1.58 -7.93 -9.68
C LYS A 52 2.41 -8.21 -8.43
N LEU A 53 2.22 -7.43 -7.36
CA LEU A 53 2.89 -7.63 -6.07
C LEU A 53 2.14 -8.70 -5.28
N THR A 54 2.21 -9.95 -5.73
CA THR A 54 1.44 -11.07 -5.15
C THR A 54 1.86 -11.45 -3.73
N ASN A 55 3.03 -10.98 -3.28
CA ASN A 55 3.54 -11.17 -1.93
C ASN A 55 3.24 -10.00 -0.98
N LEU A 56 2.53 -8.98 -1.47
CA LEU A 56 2.22 -7.79 -0.69
C LEU A 56 1.31 -8.15 0.49
N GLN A 57 1.77 -7.78 1.68
CA GLN A 57 1.13 -8.03 2.97
C GLN A 57 0.60 -6.74 3.59
N ILE A 58 1.30 -5.63 3.36
CA ILE A 58 1.03 -4.35 4.04
C ILE A 58 0.93 -3.24 2.99
N ILE A 59 -0.13 -2.43 3.07
CA ILE A 59 -0.18 -1.13 2.43
C ILE A 59 -0.61 -0.10 3.48
N LEU A 60 0.28 0.85 3.78
CA LEU A 60 0.08 1.96 4.72
C LEU A 60 0.37 3.27 3.99
N LEU A 61 -0.65 3.86 3.40
CA LEU A 61 -0.56 5.11 2.62
C LEU A 61 -1.45 6.21 3.21
N GLN A 62 -1.79 6.10 4.50
CA GLN A 62 -2.57 7.10 5.22
C GLN A 62 -1.95 8.50 5.13
N ASN A 63 -2.80 9.52 5.28
CA ASN A 63 -2.42 10.93 5.19
C ASN A 63 -1.77 11.32 3.83
N ASN A 64 -2.13 10.63 2.74
CA ASN A 64 -1.87 11.01 1.35
C ASN A 64 -3.18 11.11 0.58
N ASN A 65 -3.24 11.89 -0.50
CA ASN A 65 -4.41 11.98 -1.38
C ASN A 65 -4.34 10.97 -2.55
N ILE A 66 -4.01 9.71 -2.22
CA ILE A 66 -3.96 8.59 -3.16
C ILE A 66 -5.33 7.91 -3.18
N THR A 67 -5.90 7.77 -4.37
CA THR A 67 -7.27 7.24 -4.61
C THR A 67 -7.23 6.05 -5.56
N GLY A 68 -8.39 5.46 -5.87
CA GLY A 68 -8.51 4.40 -6.88
C GLY A 68 -8.79 3.02 -6.28
N PRO A 69 -9.25 2.07 -7.12
CA PRO A 69 -9.68 0.77 -6.65
C PRO A 69 -8.48 -0.07 -6.22
N VAL A 70 -8.49 -0.55 -4.97
CA VAL A 70 -7.61 -1.65 -4.55
C VAL A 70 -8.18 -2.91 -5.18
N PRO A 71 -7.50 -3.52 -6.16
CA PRO A 71 -8.15 -4.57 -6.91
C PRO A 71 -7.99 -5.90 -6.17
N ALA A 72 -8.86 -6.11 -5.20
CA ALA A 72 -9.02 -7.40 -4.52
C ALA A 72 -9.67 -8.46 -5.41
N GLU A 73 -10.19 -8.06 -6.59
CA GLU A 73 -10.91 -8.92 -7.51
C GLU A 73 -10.05 -10.12 -7.95
N HIS A 74 -10.38 -11.27 -7.35
CA HIS A 74 -9.94 -12.63 -7.67
C HIS A 74 -8.57 -13.08 -7.12
N GLY A 75 -8.25 -12.74 -5.86
CA GLY A 75 -7.22 -13.46 -5.08
C GLY A 75 -5.76 -13.15 -5.41
N ARG A 76 -5.50 -12.06 -6.16
CA ARG A 76 -4.14 -11.66 -6.57
C ARG A 76 -3.30 -11.02 -5.47
N LEU A 77 -3.96 -10.41 -4.49
CA LEU A 77 -3.34 -9.90 -3.26
C LEU A 77 -3.74 -10.78 -2.07
N SER A 78 -3.66 -12.11 -2.23
CA SER A 78 -4.12 -13.09 -1.24
C SER A 78 -3.35 -13.06 0.09
N LYS A 79 -2.16 -12.47 0.10
CA LYS A 79 -1.33 -12.30 1.28
C LYS A 79 -1.53 -10.96 1.98
N LEU A 80 -2.38 -10.07 1.45
CA LEU A 80 -2.61 -8.75 2.01
C LEU A 80 -3.35 -8.89 3.36
N GLN A 81 -2.71 -8.42 4.42
CA GLN A 81 -3.21 -8.48 5.79
C GLN A 81 -3.61 -7.09 6.30
N THR A 82 -2.86 -6.07 5.91
CA THR A 82 -3.05 -4.69 6.38
C THR A 82 -3.24 -3.75 5.19
N LEU A 83 -4.32 -2.98 5.24
CA LEU A 83 -4.68 -2.01 4.22
C LEU A 83 -5.18 -0.71 4.87
N ASP A 84 -4.39 0.36 4.78
CA ASP A 84 -4.73 1.69 5.26
C ASP A 84 -4.46 2.74 4.16
N PHE A 85 -5.52 3.46 3.78
CA PHE A 85 -5.53 4.51 2.76
C PHE A 85 -6.43 5.65 3.23
N GLN A 86 -6.18 6.88 2.77
CA GLN A 86 -7.16 7.96 2.97
C GLN A 86 -8.42 7.69 2.14
N ILE A 87 -9.53 7.46 2.85
CA ILE A 87 -10.84 7.25 2.24
C ILE A 87 -11.42 8.62 1.89
N THR A 88 -11.35 9.03 0.62
CA THR A 88 -12.22 10.10 0.11
C THR A 88 -13.52 9.48 -0.38
N SER A 89 -14.62 9.90 0.25
CA SER A 89 -15.96 9.35 0.11
C SER A 89 -16.48 9.33 -1.34
N SER A 90 -16.62 8.13 -1.92
CA SER A 90 -17.80 7.66 -2.67
C SER A 90 -17.51 6.28 -3.26
N LEU A 91 -18.38 5.29 -2.94
CA LEU A 91 -18.35 3.89 -3.39
C LEU A 91 -17.45 2.95 -2.57
N VAL A 92 -17.67 2.94 -1.26
CA VAL A 92 -17.53 1.72 -0.45
C VAL A 92 -18.55 0.72 -0.99
N THR A 93 -18.14 -0.28 -1.77
CA THR A 93 -19.08 -1.38 -2.11
C THR A 93 -18.50 -2.78 -1.95
N PHE A 94 -17.19 -3.03 -1.84
CA PHE A 94 -16.74 -4.44 -1.83
C PHE A 94 -15.65 -4.88 -0.84
N VAL A 95 -15.10 -4.02 0.02
CA VAL A 95 -14.03 -4.45 0.95
C VAL A 95 -14.52 -4.76 2.37
N LEU A 96 -15.75 -4.39 2.76
CA LEU A 96 -16.19 -4.47 4.16
C LEU A 96 -16.97 -5.73 4.59
N LEU A 97 -17.02 -6.81 3.82
CA LEU A 97 -17.75 -8.02 4.26
C LEU A 97 -16.96 -9.32 4.15
N ARG A 98 -15.79 -9.40 4.79
CA ARG A 98 -15.41 -10.58 5.60
C ARG A 98 -14.54 -10.15 6.80
N PRO A 99 -14.70 -10.76 7.98
CA PRO A 99 -14.06 -10.32 9.21
C PRO A 99 -12.54 -10.56 9.13
N LEU A 100 -11.74 -9.51 9.34
CA LEU A 100 -10.35 -9.64 9.75
C LEU A 100 -10.36 -10.00 11.23
N GLU A 101 -10.39 -11.30 11.56
CA GLU A 101 -10.19 -11.74 12.94
C GLU A 101 -8.70 -11.62 13.32
N LYS A 102 -8.43 -10.55 14.10
CA LYS A 102 -7.39 -10.34 15.14
C LYS A 102 -5.92 -10.20 14.74
N SER A 103 -5.34 -9.03 15.05
CA SER A 103 -4.31 -8.94 16.11
C SER A 103 -4.14 -7.51 16.63
N THR A 104 -4.07 -7.40 17.94
CA THR A 104 -3.82 -6.24 18.81
C THR A 104 -2.52 -5.48 18.51
N VAL A 105 -2.55 -4.15 18.65
CA VAL A 105 -1.37 -3.37 19.07
C VAL A 105 -1.75 -2.58 20.34
N HIS A 106 -1.03 -2.90 21.42
CA HIS A 106 -1.07 -2.27 22.72
C HIS A 106 -0.44 -0.85 22.70
N GLU A 107 -0.95 -0.02 23.61
CA GLU A 107 -0.31 1.14 24.26
C GLU A 107 -0.02 2.41 23.42
N ALA A 108 -0.85 3.44 23.63
CA ALA A 108 -0.35 4.79 23.84
C ALA A 108 -0.84 5.27 25.20
N LYS A 109 0.11 5.30 26.14
CA LYS A 109 0.04 5.78 27.51
C LYS A 109 -0.33 7.27 27.56
N LEU A 110 -1.30 7.63 28.40
CA LEU A 110 -1.23 8.74 29.36
C LEU A 110 -2.28 8.51 30.45
#